data_AF-A0A821YY41-F1
#
_entry.id   AF-A0A821YY41-F1
#
_cell.length_a   1.000
_cell.length_b   1.000
_cell.length_c   1.000
_cell.angle_alpha   90.00
_cell.angle_beta   90.00
_cell.angle_gamma   90.00
#
_symmetry.space_group_name_H-M   'P 1'
#
loop_
_entity.id
_entity.type
_entity.pdbx_description
1 polymer ?
#
loop_
_entity_poly.entity_id
_entity_poly.type
_entity_poly.pdbx_seq_one_letter_code
_entity_poly.pdbx_strand_id
1 'polypeptide(L)'
;MTLYKPWKFLLSFNLSKFTLPSITLPGYVYFPSACNDGRKCSIYVVLHECKQDVKSFIGDVFAKKVGYLEVVELNNIIILFPQVIQLAWNSQNPKGCFDWWSYGSVNYTNKLGFQMSGLKKMIDNVRAINIASVSK
;
A
#
# COMPACT_ATOMS: atom_id res chain seq x y z
N MET A 1 -32.75 -8.99 1.15
CA MET A 1 -31.35 -9.22 0.77
C MET A 1 -30.69 -7.86 0.64
N THR A 2 -30.17 -7.33 1.74
CA THR A 2 -29.64 -5.97 1.81
C THR A 2 -28.32 -5.94 1.05
N LEU A 3 -28.29 -5.24 -0.09
CA LEU A 3 -27.07 -4.96 -0.81
C LEU A 3 -26.08 -4.28 0.16
N TYR A 4 -25.04 -5.02 0.55
CA TYR A 4 -23.89 -4.54 1.28
C TYR A 4 -23.45 -3.22 0.65
N LYS A 5 -23.42 -2.10 1.38
CA LYS A 5 -22.94 -0.80 0.87
C LYS A 5 -21.43 -0.92 0.65
N PRO A 6 -20.90 -1.08 -0.58
CA PRO A 6 -19.49 -1.48 -0.76
C PRO A 6 -18.49 -0.32 -0.69
N TRP A 7 -18.93 0.92 -0.45
CA TRP A 7 -18.09 2.10 -0.74
C TRP A 7 -17.97 3.12 0.39
N LYS A 8 -18.65 2.91 1.52
CA LYS A 8 -18.42 3.74 2.71
C LYS A 8 -17.19 3.17 3.40
N PHE A 9 -16.12 3.96 3.44
CA PHE A 9 -14.78 3.64 3.98
C PHE A 9 -13.69 3.18 3.01
N LEU A 10 -13.81 3.46 1.70
CA LEU A 10 -12.66 4.12 1.08
C LEU A 10 -12.62 5.53 1.65
N LEU A 11 -12.17 5.65 2.90
CA LEU A 11 -11.66 6.93 3.33
C LEU A 11 -10.52 7.19 2.35
N SER A 12 -10.72 8.18 1.48
CA SER A 12 -9.62 9.02 1.05
C SER A 12 -9.07 9.64 2.33
N PHE A 13 -8.38 8.85 3.15
CA PHE A 13 -7.40 9.40 4.04
C PHE A 13 -6.53 10.22 3.13
N ASN A 14 -6.55 11.51 3.40
CA ASN A 14 -5.54 12.46 3.00
C ASN A 14 -4.25 11.66 2.81
N LEU A 15 -3.89 11.41 1.55
CA LEU A 15 -2.82 10.50 1.16
C LEU A 15 -1.67 10.85 2.07
N SER A 16 -1.45 10.07 3.14
CA SER A 16 -0.37 10.33 4.04
C SER A 16 0.83 9.89 3.23
N LYS A 17 1.33 10.86 2.46
CA LYS A 17 2.67 10.91 1.92
C LYS A 17 3.52 10.56 3.14
N PHE A 18 3.85 9.29 3.27
CA PHE A 18 4.84 8.85 4.23
C PHE A 18 6.15 9.38 3.68
N THR A 19 6.45 10.64 4.01
CA THR A 19 7.72 11.28 3.72
C THR A 19 8.69 10.85 4.81
N LEU A 20 9.45 9.79 4.52
CA LEU A 20 10.71 9.53 5.22
C LEU A 20 11.88 9.97 4.33
N PRO A 21 12.95 10.58 4.89
CA PRO A 21 13.98 11.30 4.14
C PRO A 21 14.82 10.50 3.12
N SER A 22 14.60 9.19 2.95
CA SER A 22 15.48 8.38 2.09
C SER A 22 14.79 7.30 1.26
N ILE A 23 13.48 7.06 1.44
CA ILE A 23 12.70 6.14 0.60
C ILE A 23 11.26 6.65 0.55
N THR A 24 10.86 7.23 -0.59
CA THR A 24 9.47 7.63 -0.84
C THR A 24 8.77 6.50 -1.60
N LEU A 25 8.18 5.54 -0.87
CA LEU A 25 7.16 4.67 -1.43
C LEU A 25 5.80 5.27 -1.03
N PRO A 26 5.14 6.05 -1.91
CA PRO A 26 3.74 6.37 -1.67
C PRO A 26 2.94 5.06 -1.58
N GLY A 27 1.78 5.07 -0.95
CA GLY A 27 1.02 3.83 -0.80
C GLY A 27 -0.40 4.09 -0.35
N TYR A 28 -1.26 3.12 -0.60
CA TYR A 28 -2.63 3.11 -0.07
C TYR A 28 -2.73 2.15 1.10
N VAL A 29 -3.60 2.49 2.05
CA VAL A 29 -4.01 1.61 3.12
C VAL A 29 -5.54 1.63 3.19
N TYR A 30 -6.13 0.46 3.37
CA TYR A 30 -7.54 0.34 3.69
C TYR A 30 -7.70 -0.32 5.06
N PHE A 31 -8.43 0.36 5.94
CA PHE A 31 -8.79 -0.12 7.27
C PHE A 31 -10.23 -0.61 7.25
N PRO A 32 -10.46 -1.91 7.49
CA PRO A 32 -11.81 -2.41 7.65
C PRO A 32 -12.57 -1.72 8.76
N SER A 33 -13.89 -1.63 8.62
CA SER A 33 -14.76 -0.98 9.63
C SER A 33 -14.52 -1.54 11.04
N ALA A 34 -14.45 -2.87 11.16
CA ALA A 34 -14.18 -3.54 12.42
C ALA A 34 -12.81 -3.21 13.05
N CYS A 35 -11.80 -2.88 12.24
CA CYS A 35 -10.50 -2.43 12.73
C CYS A 35 -10.58 -1.02 13.32
N ASN A 36 -11.44 -0.16 12.74
CA ASN A 36 -11.72 1.17 13.28
C ASN A 36 -12.45 1.11 14.62
N ASP A 37 -13.24 0.08 14.85
CA ASP A 37 -13.94 -0.17 16.12
C ASP A 37 -13.03 -0.82 17.19
N GLY A 38 -11.73 -0.92 16.94
CA GLY A 38 -10.74 -1.39 17.90
C GLY A 38 -10.54 -2.91 17.92
N ARG A 39 -11.07 -3.66 16.94
CA ARG A 39 -10.72 -5.08 16.83
C ARG A 39 -9.25 -5.26 16.44
N LYS A 40 -8.69 -6.39 16.88
CA LYS A 40 -7.38 -6.84 16.39
C LYS A 40 -7.49 -7.22 14.92
N CYS A 41 -6.62 -6.66 14.10
CA CYS A 41 -6.60 -6.89 12.67
C CYS A 41 -5.24 -7.37 12.18
N SER A 42 -5.25 -8.28 11.22
CA SER A 42 -4.04 -8.68 10.49
C SER A 42 -3.71 -7.63 9.42
N ILE A 43 -2.47 -7.64 8.92
CA ILE A 43 -2.03 -6.77 7.82
C ILE A 43 -1.65 -7.64 6.63
N TYR A 44 -2.17 -7.30 5.46
CA TYR A 44 -1.82 -7.92 4.19
C TYR A 44 -1.21 -6.88 3.25
N VAL A 45 -0.12 -7.22 2.57
CA VAL A 45 0.58 -6.33 1.63
C VAL A 45 0.38 -6.87 0.23
N VAL A 46 -0.11 -6.02 -0.66
CA VAL A 46 -0.30 -6.35 -2.08
C VAL A 46 0.54 -5.41 -2.92
N LEU A 47 1.44 -5.99 -3.71
CA LEU A 47 2.33 -5.26 -4.60
C LEU A 47 1.70 -5.22 -6.00
N HIS A 48 1.76 -4.05 -6.63
CA HIS A 48 1.34 -3.91 -8.02
C HIS A 48 2.45 -4.37 -8.98
N GLU A 49 2.07 -4.63 -10.22
CA GLU A 49 3.00 -4.99 -11.28
C GLU A 49 3.66 -3.76 -11.90
N CYS A 50 4.62 -4.00 -12.80
CA CYS A 50 5.11 -2.98 -13.72
C CYS A 50 3.96 -2.28 -14.46
N LYS A 51 4.10 -0.99 -14.72
CA LYS A 51 3.10 -0.14 -15.39
C LYS A 51 1.76 -0.03 -14.67
N GLN A 52 1.75 -0.25 -13.36
CA GLN A 52 0.54 -0.14 -12.54
C GLN A 52 0.65 0.91 -11.43
N ASP A 53 1.69 1.75 -11.47
CA ASP A 53 1.85 2.80 -10.47
C ASP A 53 0.80 3.91 -10.62
N VAL A 54 0.49 4.51 -9.47
CA VAL A 54 -0.53 5.55 -9.33
C VAL A 54 -0.26 6.81 -10.15
N LYS A 55 1.01 7.20 -10.31
CA LYS A 55 1.34 8.53 -10.84
C LYS A 55 1.41 8.52 -12.36
N SER A 56 1.97 7.47 -12.93
CA SER A 56 2.40 7.46 -14.33
C SER A 56 1.55 6.57 -15.22
N PHE A 57 0.78 5.63 -14.64
CA PHE A 57 0.00 4.68 -15.42
C PHE A 57 -1.48 4.68 -15.04
N ILE A 58 -1.91 3.74 -14.20
CA ILE A 58 -3.34 3.40 -14.06
C ILE A 58 -4.01 4.08 -12.86
N GLY A 59 -3.35 5.02 -12.19
CA GLY A 59 -3.92 5.68 -11.03
C GLY A 59 -4.18 4.69 -9.88
N ASP A 60 -5.31 4.87 -9.20
CA ASP A 60 -5.73 4.02 -8.09
C ASP A 60 -6.47 2.74 -8.53
N VAL A 61 -6.49 2.43 -9.85
CA VAL A 61 -7.22 1.28 -10.39
C VAL A 61 -6.76 -0.03 -9.76
N PHE A 62 -5.45 -0.21 -9.54
CA PHE A 62 -4.93 -1.41 -8.87
C PHE A 62 -5.50 -1.56 -7.46
N ALA A 63 -5.48 -0.50 -6.65
CA ALA A 63 -5.99 -0.57 -5.28
C ALA A 63 -7.52 -0.77 -5.23
N LYS A 64 -8.27 -0.22 -6.20
CA LYS A 64 -9.74 -0.20 -6.18
C LYS A 64 -10.42 -1.35 -6.90
N LYS A 65 -9.79 -1.96 -7.92
CA LYS A 65 -10.50 -2.84 -8.87
C LYS A 65 -9.99 -4.28 -8.94
N VAL A 66 -8.94 -4.62 -8.22
CA VAL A 66 -8.40 -6.00 -8.20
C VAL A 66 -9.19 -6.95 -7.30
N GLY A 67 -10.21 -6.46 -6.57
CA GLY A 67 -11.15 -7.28 -5.80
C GLY A 67 -10.70 -7.68 -4.40
N TYR A 68 -9.64 -7.08 -3.85
CA TYR A 68 -9.21 -7.38 -2.48
C TYR A 68 -10.06 -6.70 -1.39
N LEU A 69 -10.62 -5.52 -1.66
CA LEU A 69 -11.23 -4.66 -0.63
C LEU A 69 -12.41 -5.35 0.07
N GLU A 70 -13.25 -6.03 -0.68
CA GLU A 70 -14.41 -6.76 -0.16
C GLU A 70 -13.98 -7.94 0.71
N VAL A 71 -12.93 -8.66 0.30
CA VAL A 71 -12.39 -9.80 1.05
C VAL A 71 -11.80 -9.34 2.37
N VAL A 72 -10.99 -8.28 2.36
CA VAL A 72 -10.29 -7.82 3.56
C VAL A 72 -11.23 -7.14 4.57
N GLU A 73 -12.29 -6.48 4.08
CA GLU A 73 -13.37 -5.94 4.92
C GLU A 73 -14.03 -7.04 5.74
N LEU A 74 -14.42 -8.14 5.10
CA LEU A 74 -15.12 -9.25 5.74
C LEU A 74 -14.26 -10.04 6.73
N ASN A 75 -12.93 -9.92 6.64
CA ASN A 75 -11.99 -10.74 7.40
C ASN A 75 -11.19 -9.96 8.46
N ASN A 76 -11.50 -8.67 8.68
CA ASN A 76 -10.76 -7.80 9.60
C ASN A 76 -9.25 -7.74 9.23
N ILE A 77 -8.96 -7.59 7.94
CA ILE A 77 -7.59 -7.49 7.42
C ILE A 77 -7.36 -6.06 6.93
N ILE A 78 -6.36 -5.38 7.49
CA ILE A 78 -5.86 -4.12 6.93
C ILE A 78 -5.05 -4.47 5.68
N ILE A 79 -5.33 -3.83 4.55
CA ILE A 79 -4.56 -4.05 3.31
C ILE A 79 -3.70 -2.83 2.98
N LEU A 80 -2.46 -3.10 2.60
CA LEU A 80 -1.47 -2.10 2.15
C LEU A 80 -1.15 -2.32 0.69
N PHE A 81 -1.16 -1.22 -0.07
CA PHE A 81 -0.74 -1.16 -1.47
C PHE A 81 0.44 -0.19 -1.63
N PRO A 82 1.67 -0.63 -1.33
CA PRO A 82 2.88 0.15 -1.60
C PRO A 82 2.99 0.49 -3.09
N GLN A 83 3.61 1.63 -3.42
CA GLN A 83 3.82 2.09 -4.79
C GLN A 83 5.29 2.25 -5.09
N VAL A 84 5.73 1.70 -6.22
CA VAL A 84 6.97 2.07 -6.89
C VAL A 84 6.62 2.89 -8.11
N ILE A 85 7.05 4.16 -8.14
CA ILE A 85 6.75 5.06 -9.24
C ILE A 85 7.77 4.85 -10.37
N GLN A 86 7.29 4.95 -11.61
CA GLN A 86 8.16 5.07 -12.78
C GLN A 86 9.31 6.05 -12.56
N LEU A 87 10.53 5.59 -12.88
CA LEU A 87 11.70 6.46 -13.05
C LEU A 87 11.78 6.97 -14.49
N ALA A 88 12.66 7.95 -14.75
CA ALA A 88 12.84 8.53 -16.09
C ALA A 88 12.96 7.45 -17.19
N TRP A 89 12.47 7.73 -18.40
CA TRP A 89 12.39 6.72 -19.47
C TRP A 89 13.76 6.10 -19.85
N ASN A 90 14.84 6.85 -19.67
CA ASN A 90 16.22 6.43 -19.88
C ASN A 90 16.89 5.82 -18.63
N SER A 91 16.14 5.54 -17.57
CA SER A 91 16.65 4.95 -16.33
C SER A 91 16.55 3.42 -16.34
N GLN A 92 17.05 2.79 -15.28
CA GLN A 92 16.98 1.34 -15.10
C GLN A 92 15.57 0.82 -14.76
N ASN A 93 14.61 1.68 -14.38
CA ASN A 93 13.23 1.27 -14.06
C ASN A 93 12.16 2.17 -14.71
N PRO A 94 12.07 2.20 -16.05
CA PRO A 94 11.14 3.07 -16.78
C PRO A 94 9.68 2.60 -16.70
N LYS A 95 9.44 1.43 -16.09
CA LYS A 95 8.10 0.83 -15.94
C LYS A 95 7.57 0.87 -14.51
N GLY A 96 8.30 1.44 -13.55
CA GLY A 96 7.85 1.50 -12.15
C GLY A 96 7.66 0.13 -11.51
N CYS A 97 8.51 -0.83 -11.82
CA CYS A 97 8.47 -2.18 -11.25
C CYS A 97 9.07 -2.21 -9.84
N PHE A 98 8.64 -3.13 -8.98
CA PHE A 98 9.44 -3.53 -7.82
C PHE A 98 10.78 -4.12 -8.27
N ASP A 99 11.81 -3.97 -7.44
CA ASP A 99 13.18 -4.38 -7.76
C ASP A 99 13.33 -5.88 -7.63
N TRP A 100 13.30 -6.57 -8.77
CA TRP A 100 13.58 -8.00 -8.89
C TRP A 100 14.79 -8.30 -9.78
N TRP A 101 15.51 -7.27 -10.25
CA TRP A 101 16.70 -7.41 -11.09
C TRP A 101 17.89 -6.56 -10.62
N SER A 102 17.89 -6.14 -9.34
CA SER A 102 18.98 -5.40 -8.69
C SER A 102 19.19 -3.96 -9.20
N TYR A 103 18.17 -3.28 -9.73
CA TYR A 103 18.36 -1.91 -10.24
C TYR A 103 18.57 -0.87 -9.13
N GLY A 104 18.08 -1.14 -7.92
CA GLY A 104 18.21 -0.23 -6.79
C GLY A 104 19.38 -0.58 -5.88
N SER A 105 19.68 -1.87 -5.70
CA SER A 105 20.75 -2.36 -4.82
C SER A 105 21.03 -3.84 -5.04
N VAL A 106 22.28 -4.28 -4.84
CA VAL A 106 22.65 -5.71 -4.76
C VAL A 106 21.92 -6.47 -3.64
N ASN A 107 21.40 -5.74 -2.64
CA ASN A 107 20.64 -6.31 -1.53
C ASN A 107 19.13 -6.43 -1.80
N TYR A 108 18.67 -6.24 -3.04
CA TYR A 108 17.24 -6.16 -3.40
C TYR A 108 16.38 -7.34 -2.90
N THR A 109 16.94 -8.55 -2.80
CA THR A 109 16.22 -9.75 -2.34
C THR A 109 16.24 -9.96 -0.83
N ASN A 110 17.03 -9.18 -0.07
CA ASN A 110 17.24 -9.42 1.35
C ASN A 110 16.76 -8.26 2.24
N LYS A 111 16.82 -8.46 3.57
CA LYS A 111 16.29 -7.49 4.56
C LYS A 111 17.01 -6.14 4.57
N LEU A 112 18.20 -6.05 3.96
CA LEU A 112 18.98 -4.81 3.82
C LEU A 112 18.59 -4.03 2.56
N GLY A 113 17.79 -4.61 1.66
CA GLY A 113 17.30 -3.94 0.45
C GLY A 113 16.44 -2.71 0.77
N PHE A 114 16.56 -1.66 -0.03
CA PHE A 114 15.80 -0.43 0.15
C PHE A 114 14.29 -0.68 0.10
N GLN A 115 13.80 -1.43 -0.90
CA GLN A 115 12.37 -1.73 -0.99
C GLN A 115 11.89 -2.60 0.18
N MET A 116 12.64 -3.65 0.53
CA MET A 116 12.28 -4.53 1.65
C MET A 116 12.23 -3.78 3.00
N SER A 117 13.23 -2.92 3.27
CA SER A 117 13.25 -2.09 4.47
C SER A 117 12.15 -1.02 4.46
N GLY A 118 11.83 -0.44 3.30
CA GLY A 118 10.69 0.45 3.11
C GLY A 118 9.35 -0.22 3.43
N LEU A 119 9.10 -1.40 2.87
CA LEU A 119 7.90 -2.21 3.15
C LEU A 119 7.77 -2.52 4.64
N LYS A 120 8.87 -2.94 5.30
CA LYS A 120 8.86 -3.21 6.74
C LYS A 120 8.46 -1.98 7.56
N LYS A 121 9.01 -0.81 7.22
CA LYS A 121 8.65 0.46 7.88
C LYS A 121 7.17 0.81 7.68
N MET A 122 6.63 0.61 6.48
CA MET A 122 5.19 0.81 6.23
C MET A 122 4.32 -0.08 7.13
N ILE A 123 4.67 -1.36 7.24
CA ILE A 123 3.97 -2.31 8.12
C ILE A 123 4.05 -1.87 9.58
N ASP A 124 5.23 -1.48 10.06
CA ASP A 124 5.43 -1.04 11.43
C ASP A 124 4.65 0.23 11.75
N ASN A 125 4.64 1.19 10.83
CA ASN A 125 3.86 2.41 10.97
C ASN A 125 2.37 2.11 11.07
N VAL A 126 1.86 1.19 10.24
CA VAL A 126 0.44 0.78 10.27
C VAL A 126 0.09 0.10 11.58
N ARG A 127 0.99 -0.73 12.14
CA ARG A 127 0.81 -1.34 13.46
C ARG A 127 0.81 -0.31 14.59
N ALA A 128 1.56 0.77 14.44
CA ALA A 128 1.65 1.84 15.43
C ALA A 128 0.47 2.82 15.36
N ILE A 129 -0.34 2.80 14.30
CA ILE A 129 -1.54 3.63 14.21
C ILE A 129 -2.54 3.18 15.27
N ASN A 130 -2.85 4.09 16.20
CA ASN A 130 -4.00 3.94 17.08
C ASN A 130 -5.27 4.32 16.30
N ILE A 131 -5.94 3.31 15.75
CA ILE A 131 -7.05 3.50 14.79
C ILE A 131 -8.21 4.29 15.43
N ALA A 132 -8.40 4.21 16.76
CA ALA A 132 -9.40 4.97 17.50
C ALA A 132 -9.22 6.51 17.45
N SER A 133 -8.02 7.00 17.09
CA SER A 133 -7.74 8.44 16.92
C SER A 133 -7.91 8.95 15.48
N VAL A 134 -8.12 8.04 14.52
CA VAL A 134 -8.14 8.34 13.08
C VAL A 134 -9.57 8.51 12.55
N SER A 135 -10.57 8.04 13.30
CA SER A 135 -12.00 8.08 12.98
C SER A 135 -12.75 9.32 13.52
N LYS A 136 -12.03 10.34 14.02
CA LYS A 136 -12.59 11.65 14.40
C LYS A 136 -12.41 12.71 13.31
#